data_AF-A0A1H7IKJ6-F1
#
_entry.id   AF-A0A1H7IKJ6-F1
#
_cell.length_a   1.000
_cell.length_b   1.000
_cell.length_c   1.000
_cell.angle_alpha   90.00
_cell.angle_beta   90.00
_cell.angle_gamma   90.00
#
_symmetry.space_group_name_H-M   'P 1'
#
loop_
_entity.id
_entity.type
_entity.pdbx_description
1 polymer ?
#
loop_
_entity_poly.entity_id
_entity_poly.type
_entity_poly.pdbx_seq_one_letter_code
_entity_poly.pdbx_strand_id
1 'polypeptide(L)'
;MQLGLAIPLAFAVLAGVLGGHLAVPGTIEAFAVGLLVVRRLHLAMGLVVAALVAVQLLMVRGGELAPGLTRQDLRLEGRLVSVASDERLTRLVLEVTECRPLAETLPDCRDLERVRLSFFGAPAMVPGERWRLTVRLRPPAGFANPGTFDYRGWLWREGIQASGYVRRDPSPHRLATAPFSLRRLALAHLDEQELAAHHRRWLAALTLGASERLEPHDWDLLNATGTTHLMVISGLHVGLVAAFSLWLARGLARLVTPGAWRLTVWPWWLAGVAAVGYAGLAGLEPPALRAMIMTLVGLWVASGRHAPGPWQAWWLALALVLLVDPLSAWRPGLWLSFGAVALLILIWQGRAGQGAADRGDRLALGLGSYSAAAGSADGRGGTAGLRPYGSGGPAGQSGRRPPGQQSAGAAGAARLADRLAAAPVGIVLGPVRSAG
;
A
#
# COMPACT_ATOMS: atom_id res chain seq x y z
N MET A 1 3.47 -17.07 -23.92
CA MET A 1 3.09 -16.19 -22.79
C MET A 1 2.09 -15.18 -23.31
N GLN A 2 0.78 -15.41 -23.15
CA GLN A 2 -0.19 -14.34 -23.44
C GLN A 2 0.06 -13.25 -22.39
N LEU A 3 0.56 -12.09 -22.80
CA LEU A 3 0.62 -10.92 -21.92
C LEU A 3 -0.83 -10.60 -21.54
N GLY A 4 -1.22 -11.01 -20.34
CA GLY A 4 -2.50 -10.64 -19.76
C GLY A 4 -2.63 -9.11 -19.72
N LEU A 5 -3.87 -8.64 -19.74
CA LEU A 5 -4.23 -7.22 -19.87
C LEU A 5 -3.68 -6.31 -18.74
N ALA A 6 -3.15 -6.90 -17.66
CA ALA A 6 -2.60 -6.21 -16.51
C ALA A 6 -1.34 -5.37 -16.82
N ILE A 7 -0.40 -5.92 -17.60
CA ILE A 7 0.85 -5.23 -17.95
C ILE A 7 0.59 -3.98 -18.80
N PRO A 8 -0.15 -4.06 -19.94
CA PRO A 8 -0.43 -2.87 -20.74
C PRO A 8 -1.28 -1.84 -19.98
N LEU A 9 -2.19 -2.28 -19.11
CA LEU A 9 -2.95 -1.37 -18.24
C LEU A 9 -2.04 -0.59 -17.28
N ALA A 10 -1.07 -1.25 -16.65
CA ALA A 10 -0.16 -0.56 -15.74
C ALA A 10 0.75 0.44 -16.47
N PHE A 11 1.26 0.07 -17.66
CA PHE A 11 2.02 1.02 -18.49
C PHE A 11 1.17 2.21 -18.92
N ALA A 12 -0.10 1.99 -19.28
CA ALA A 12 -1.02 3.07 -19.58
C ALA A 12 -1.21 4.03 -18.40
N VAL A 13 -1.43 3.50 -17.20
CA VAL A 13 -1.56 4.34 -16.00
C VAL A 13 -0.27 5.14 -15.75
N LEU A 14 0.91 4.50 -15.80
CA LEU A 14 2.18 5.18 -15.61
C LEU A 14 2.44 6.26 -16.69
N ALA A 15 2.06 6.00 -17.93
CA ALA A 15 2.14 6.97 -19.02
C ALA A 15 1.19 8.17 -18.76
N GLY A 16 -0.01 7.91 -18.23
CA GLY A 16 -0.94 8.96 -17.81
C GLY A 16 -0.38 9.81 -16.66
N VAL A 17 0.20 9.17 -15.64
CA VAL A 17 0.88 9.84 -14.52
C VAL A 17 2.02 10.73 -15.03
N LEU A 18 2.85 10.21 -15.94
CA LEU A 18 3.96 10.97 -16.52
C LEU A 18 3.47 12.13 -17.40
N GLY A 19 2.46 11.89 -18.23
CA GLY A 19 1.87 12.89 -19.11
C GLY A 19 1.27 14.06 -18.33
N GLY A 20 0.48 13.77 -17.28
CA GLY A 20 -0.06 14.80 -16.40
C GLY A 20 1.04 15.53 -15.60
N HIS A 21 2.13 14.83 -15.23
CA HIS A 21 3.25 15.46 -14.51
C HIS A 21 4.09 16.38 -15.40
N LEU A 22 4.29 16.03 -16.66
CA LEU A 22 5.01 16.91 -17.58
C LEU A 22 4.12 18.09 -18.02
N ALA A 23 2.79 17.95 -17.89
CA ALA A 23 1.81 18.96 -18.26
C ALA A 23 2.07 19.56 -19.65
N VAL A 24 2.53 18.72 -20.58
CA VAL A 24 2.86 19.17 -21.93
C VAL A 24 1.55 19.62 -22.61
N PRO A 25 1.50 20.84 -23.19
CA PRO A 25 0.36 21.29 -23.98
C PRO A 25 0.02 20.24 -25.05
N GLY A 26 -1.27 19.93 -25.23
CA GLY A 26 -1.73 18.95 -26.21
C GLY A 26 -1.64 17.48 -25.77
N THR A 27 -1.32 17.17 -24.51
CA THR A 27 -1.39 15.79 -23.98
C THR A 27 -2.76 15.15 -24.16
N ILE A 28 -3.84 15.88 -23.88
CA ILE A 28 -5.23 15.41 -24.07
C ILE A 28 -5.51 15.16 -25.56
N GLU A 29 -5.06 16.07 -26.42
CA GLU A 29 -5.22 15.97 -27.88
C GLU A 29 -4.47 14.76 -28.44
N ALA A 30 -3.25 14.52 -27.97
CA ALA A 30 -2.45 13.34 -28.35
C ALA A 30 -3.11 12.03 -27.93
N PHE A 31 -3.71 11.96 -26.73
CA PHE A 31 -4.49 10.79 -26.30
C PHE A 31 -5.75 10.60 -27.15
N ALA A 32 -6.47 11.68 -27.47
CA ALA A 32 -7.67 11.65 -28.31
C ALA A 32 -7.36 11.19 -29.74
N VAL A 33 -6.29 11.70 -30.35
CA VAL A 33 -5.81 11.27 -31.68
C VAL A 33 -5.36 9.80 -31.63
N GLY A 34 -4.64 9.40 -30.58
CA GLY A 34 -4.26 7.99 -30.38
C GLY A 34 -5.48 7.07 -30.31
N LEU A 35 -6.55 7.48 -29.63
CA LEU A 35 -7.79 6.71 -29.51
C LEU A 35 -8.49 6.50 -30.85
N LEU A 36 -8.45 7.50 -31.73
CA LEU A 36 -9.05 7.43 -33.07
C LEU A 36 -8.26 6.53 -34.04
N VAL A 37 -6.95 6.41 -33.85
CA VAL A 37 -6.05 5.62 -34.71
C VAL A 37 -6.01 4.14 -34.27
N VAL A 38 -6.19 3.87 -32.99
CA VAL A 38 -6.06 2.52 -32.44
C VAL A 38 -7.31 1.68 -32.68
N ARG A 39 -7.18 0.68 -33.56
CA ARG A 39 -8.25 -0.30 -33.85
C ARG A 39 -8.34 -1.48 -32.88
N ARG A 40 -7.36 -1.64 -31.99
CA ARG A 40 -7.33 -2.75 -31.02
C ARG A 40 -7.93 -2.30 -29.69
N LEU A 41 -9.03 -2.94 -29.28
CA LEU A 41 -9.79 -2.60 -28.07
C LEU A 41 -8.93 -2.51 -26.78
N HIS A 42 -7.95 -3.39 -26.61
CA HIS A 42 -7.07 -3.38 -25.42
C HIS A 42 -6.11 -2.19 -25.40
N LEU A 43 -5.62 -1.74 -26.56
CA LEU A 43 -4.78 -0.55 -26.68
C LEU A 43 -5.63 0.73 -26.52
N ALA A 44 -6.85 0.74 -27.06
CA ALA A 44 -7.81 1.82 -26.86
C ALA A 44 -8.18 1.99 -25.38
N MET A 45 -8.44 0.88 -24.68
CA MET A 45 -8.71 0.91 -23.23
C MET A 45 -7.50 1.42 -22.44
N GLY A 46 -6.27 1.04 -22.82
CA GLY A 46 -5.05 1.61 -22.25
C GLY A 46 -4.97 3.13 -22.44
N LEU A 47 -5.24 3.63 -23.64
CA LEU A 47 -5.23 5.08 -23.92
C LEU A 47 -6.29 5.84 -23.12
N VAL A 48 -7.50 5.30 -22.98
CA VAL A 48 -8.56 5.90 -22.14
C VAL A 48 -8.10 5.99 -20.68
N VAL A 49 -7.51 4.91 -20.15
CA VAL A 49 -7.00 4.89 -18.78
C VAL A 49 -5.86 5.89 -18.59
N ALA A 50 -4.93 5.98 -19.54
CA ALA A 50 -3.84 6.95 -19.51
C ALA A 50 -4.36 8.40 -19.54
N ALA A 51 -5.33 8.68 -20.42
CA ALA A 51 -5.97 10.00 -20.52
C ALA A 51 -6.70 10.37 -19.24
N LEU A 52 -7.48 9.45 -18.65
CA LEU A 52 -8.20 9.68 -17.41
C LEU A 52 -7.25 10.04 -16.27
N VAL A 53 -6.15 9.29 -16.12
CA VAL A 53 -5.13 9.55 -15.10
C VAL A 53 -4.41 10.88 -15.33
N ALA A 54 -4.09 11.19 -16.59
CA ALA A 54 -3.49 12.48 -16.95
C ALA A 54 -4.43 13.65 -16.62
N VAL A 55 -5.72 13.54 -16.94
CA VAL A 55 -6.73 14.55 -16.64
C VAL A 55 -6.88 14.75 -15.13
N GLN A 56 -6.97 13.67 -14.34
CA GLN A 56 -7.02 13.78 -12.88
C GLN A 56 -5.82 14.56 -12.33
N LEU A 57 -4.62 14.28 -12.82
CA LEU A 57 -3.41 14.94 -12.35
C LEU A 57 -3.31 16.41 -12.81
N LEU A 58 -3.80 16.71 -14.01
CA LEU A 58 -3.91 18.08 -14.52
C LEU A 58 -4.92 18.90 -13.72
N MET A 59 -6.05 18.33 -13.32
CA MET A 59 -7.02 19.00 -12.44
C MET A 59 -6.41 19.34 -11.09
N VAL A 60 -5.67 18.40 -10.48
CA VAL A 60 -4.97 18.66 -9.21
C VAL A 60 -3.93 19.78 -9.34
N ARG A 61 -3.26 19.90 -10.51
CA ARG A 61 -2.33 21.00 -10.79
C ARG A 61 -3.01 22.33 -11.12
N GLY A 62 -4.18 22.30 -11.76
CA GLY A 62 -4.91 23.50 -12.17
C GLY A 62 -5.48 24.27 -10.98
N GLY A 63 -5.80 23.59 -9.88
CA GLY A 63 -6.31 24.21 -8.66
C GLY A 63 -5.24 24.93 -7.84
N GLU A 64 -4.50 25.87 -8.42
CA GLU A 64 -3.64 26.78 -7.65
C GLU A 64 -4.43 28.04 -7.23
N LEU A 65 -4.14 28.54 -6.02
CA LEU A 65 -4.75 29.79 -5.56
C LEU A 65 -4.35 30.94 -6.50
N ALA A 66 -5.34 31.61 -7.10
CA ALA A 66 -5.09 32.71 -8.01
C ALA A 66 -4.22 33.81 -7.34
N PRO A 67 -3.21 34.36 -8.04
CA PRO A 67 -2.18 35.21 -7.44
C PRO A 67 -2.72 36.47 -6.74
N GLY A 68 -3.94 36.93 -7.04
CA GLY A 68 -4.61 38.07 -6.38
C GLY A 68 -5.35 37.75 -5.07
N LEU A 69 -5.57 36.48 -4.73
CA LEU A 69 -6.33 36.06 -3.53
C LEU A 69 -5.44 35.80 -2.31
N THR A 70 -4.12 35.95 -2.48
CA THR A 70 -3.16 35.71 -1.41
C THR A 70 -3.38 36.70 -0.28
N ARG A 71 -3.61 36.17 0.93
CA ARG A 71 -3.95 36.97 2.10
C ARG A 71 -5.17 37.86 1.87
N GLN A 72 -6.17 37.42 1.12
CA GLN A 72 -7.48 38.05 1.13
C GLN A 72 -8.45 37.25 2.00
N ASP A 73 -9.49 37.91 2.50
CA ASP A 73 -10.54 37.25 3.27
C ASP A 73 -11.53 36.61 2.31
N LEU A 74 -11.62 35.29 2.39
CA LEU A 74 -12.47 34.46 1.53
C LEU A 74 -13.50 33.75 2.39
N ARG A 75 -14.73 33.64 1.89
CA ARG A 75 -15.77 32.79 2.47
C ARG A 75 -15.69 31.44 1.79
N LEU A 76 -15.41 30.41 2.57
CA LEU A 76 -15.43 29.02 2.13
C LEU A 76 -16.61 28.31 2.76
N GLU A 77 -17.29 27.52 1.94
CA GLU A 77 -18.24 26.50 2.39
C GLU A 77 -17.72 25.14 1.96
N GLY A 78 -17.73 24.19 2.89
CA GLY A 78 -17.17 22.89 2.59
C GLY A 78 -17.43 21.86 3.66
N ARG A 79 -17.04 20.63 3.35
CA ARG A 79 -17.10 19.49 4.26
C ARG A 79 -15.75 19.32 4.96
N LEU A 80 -15.77 19.14 6.27
CA LEU A 80 -14.56 18.78 7.03
C LEU A 80 -14.16 17.36 6.69
N VAL A 81 -12.95 17.16 6.16
CA VAL A 81 -12.39 15.83 5.86
C VAL A 81 -11.66 15.28 7.08
N SER A 82 -10.79 16.08 7.68
CA SER A 82 -10.07 15.71 8.89
C SER A 82 -9.97 16.90 9.86
N VAL A 83 -9.99 16.56 11.14
CA VAL A 83 -9.88 17.51 12.26
C VAL A 83 -8.88 16.94 13.23
N ALA A 84 -7.76 17.64 13.40
CA ALA A 84 -6.74 17.31 14.40
C ALA A 84 -6.64 18.49 15.36
N SER A 85 -7.13 18.31 16.58
CA SER A 85 -7.08 19.33 17.63
C SER A 85 -5.86 19.13 18.51
N ASP A 86 -5.03 20.16 18.58
CA ASP A 86 -3.99 20.34 19.59
C ASP A 86 -4.49 21.37 20.62
N GLU A 87 -3.85 21.50 21.78
CA GLU A 87 -4.36 22.26 22.96
C GLU A 87 -4.98 23.62 22.61
N ARG A 88 -4.37 24.37 21.68
CA ARG A 88 -4.87 25.69 21.23
C ARG A 88 -5.06 25.81 19.72
N LEU A 89 -4.59 24.84 18.94
CA LEU A 89 -4.54 24.88 17.48
C LEU A 89 -5.26 23.67 16.90
N THR A 90 -6.37 23.92 16.22
CA THR A 90 -7.06 22.90 15.45
C THR A 90 -6.62 22.98 13.99
N ARG A 91 -6.01 21.91 13.48
CA ARG A 91 -5.70 21.75 12.06
C ARG A 91 -6.87 21.05 11.38
N LEU A 92 -7.37 21.67 10.33
CA LEU A 92 -8.54 21.23 9.59
C LEU A 92 -8.15 21.00 8.13
N VAL A 93 -8.68 19.95 7.52
CA VAL A 93 -8.69 19.82 6.05
C VAL A 93 -10.14 19.95 5.61
N LEU A 94 -10.41 20.95 4.77
CA LEU A 94 -11.73 21.26 4.25
C LEU A 94 -11.77 20.92 2.76
N GLU A 95 -12.75 20.12 2.37
CA GLU A 95 -13.14 19.92 0.98
C GLU A 95 -14.14 21.02 0.61
N VAL A 96 -13.73 21.91 -0.28
CA VAL A 96 -14.45 23.13 -0.63
C VAL A 96 -15.56 22.78 -1.63
N THR A 97 -16.78 23.16 -1.28
CA THR A 97 -17.95 23.05 -2.17
C THR A 97 -18.24 24.39 -2.83
N GLU A 98 -18.01 25.48 -2.11
CA GLU A 98 -18.22 26.83 -2.62
C GLU A 98 -17.15 27.77 -2.05
N CYS A 99 -16.59 28.60 -2.93
CA CYS A 99 -15.64 29.64 -2.56
C CYS A 99 -16.13 30.98 -3.12
N ARG A 100 -16.22 31.99 -2.26
CA ARG A 100 -16.53 33.36 -2.66
C ARG A 100 -15.58 34.35 -1.98
N PRO A 101 -14.94 35.27 -2.72
CA PRO A 101 -14.22 36.37 -2.10
C PRO A 101 -15.18 37.32 -1.39
N LEU A 102 -14.77 37.91 -0.26
CA LEU A 102 -15.60 38.92 0.42
C LEU A 102 -15.60 40.28 -0.30
N ALA A 103 -14.56 40.57 -1.09
CA ALA A 103 -14.50 41.77 -1.92
C ALA A 103 -14.88 41.43 -3.36
N GLU A 104 -15.85 42.16 -3.93
CA GLU A 104 -16.38 41.93 -5.28
C GLU A 104 -15.35 42.19 -6.40
N THR A 105 -14.24 42.86 -6.10
CA THR A 105 -13.16 43.18 -7.05
C THR A 105 -12.13 42.05 -7.22
N LEU A 106 -12.26 40.98 -6.45
CA LEU A 106 -11.29 39.87 -6.46
C LEU A 106 -11.70 38.77 -7.45
N PRO A 107 -10.72 38.04 -8.03
CA PRO A 107 -10.99 36.95 -8.96
C PRO A 107 -11.72 35.78 -8.29
N ASP A 108 -12.38 34.96 -9.09
CA ASP A 108 -13.11 33.79 -8.60
C ASP A 108 -12.15 32.72 -8.03
N CYS A 109 -12.65 31.90 -7.11
CA CYS A 109 -11.88 30.89 -6.39
C CYS A 109 -12.50 29.49 -6.43
N ARG A 110 -13.35 29.23 -7.44
CA ARG A 110 -14.07 27.97 -7.65
C ARG A 110 -13.17 26.75 -7.90
N ASP A 111 -11.94 26.97 -8.35
CA ASP A 111 -11.01 25.87 -8.67
C ASP A 111 -10.38 25.25 -7.41
N LEU A 112 -10.66 25.81 -6.22
CA LEU A 112 -10.25 25.23 -4.96
C LEU A 112 -11.15 24.05 -4.58
N GLU A 113 -10.57 22.87 -4.50
CA GLU A 113 -11.20 21.63 -4.06
C GLU A 113 -10.84 21.28 -2.61
N ARG A 114 -9.56 21.48 -2.21
CA ARG A 114 -9.09 21.05 -0.89
C ARG A 114 -8.09 22.03 -0.29
N VAL A 115 -8.40 22.50 0.92
CA VAL A 115 -7.58 23.47 1.64
C VAL A 115 -7.26 23.00 3.06
N ARG A 116 -6.07 23.36 3.53
CA ARG A 116 -5.62 23.10 4.91
C ARG A 116 -5.71 24.38 5.74
N LEU A 117 -6.45 24.35 6.83
CA LEU A 117 -6.73 25.49 7.66
C LEU A 117 -6.21 25.28 9.08
N SER A 118 -5.73 26.36 9.68
CA SER A 118 -5.35 26.46 11.09
C SER A 118 -6.39 27.31 11.81
N PHE A 119 -7.04 26.76 12.84
CA PHE A 119 -8.04 27.46 13.64
C PHE A 119 -7.64 27.48 15.11
N PHE A 120 -7.34 28.68 15.62
CA PHE A 120 -7.02 28.91 17.02
C PHE A 120 -8.29 29.09 17.87
N GLY A 121 -8.50 28.19 18.83
CA GLY A 121 -9.70 28.17 19.68
C GLY A 121 -10.96 27.81 18.89
N ALA A 122 -10.88 26.77 18.08
CA ALA A 122 -12.03 26.28 17.31
C ALA A 122 -13.13 25.74 18.25
N PRO A 123 -14.42 25.91 17.91
CA PRO A 123 -15.49 25.14 18.54
C PRO A 123 -15.30 23.64 18.29
N ALA A 124 -16.05 22.80 19.01
CA ALA A 124 -16.06 21.36 18.76
C ALA A 124 -16.52 21.07 17.32
N MET A 125 -15.57 20.68 16.47
CA MET A 125 -15.77 20.36 15.07
C MET A 125 -15.52 18.88 14.84
N VAL A 126 -16.37 18.26 14.00
CA VAL A 126 -16.28 16.83 13.73
C VAL A 126 -16.07 16.57 12.24
N PRO A 127 -15.17 15.63 11.86
CA PRO A 127 -15.04 15.21 10.48
C PRO A 127 -16.39 14.81 9.87
N GLY A 128 -16.67 15.30 8.67
CA GLY A 128 -17.88 15.08 7.90
C GLY A 128 -18.93 16.20 8.01
N GLU A 129 -18.80 17.13 8.97
CA GLU A 129 -19.71 18.28 9.08
C GLU A 129 -19.51 19.26 7.93
N ARG A 130 -20.56 20.01 7.58
CA ARG A 130 -20.46 21.12 6.62
C ARG A 130 -20.40 22.44 7.37
N TRP A 131 -19.41 23.26 7.04
CA TRP A 131 -19.13 24.54 7.70
C TRP A 131 -18.96 25.65 6.68
N ARG A 132 -19.43 26.84 7.06
CA ARG A 132 -19.11 28.12 6.44
C ARG A 132 -18.07 28.82 7.31
N LEU A 133 -16.90 29.08 6.73
CA LEU A 133 -15.75 29.66 7.40
C LEU A 133 -15.27 30.88 6.62
N THR A 134 -14.87 31.94 7.33
CA THR A 134 -14.07 33.02 6.72
C THR A 134 -12.62 32.72 6.96
N VAL A 135 -11.83 32.69 5.89
CA VAL A 135 -10.44 32.24 5.92
C VAL A 135 -9.55 33.21 5.20
N ARG A 136 -8.26 33.17 5.54
CA ARG A 136 -7.22 33.89 4.83
C ARG A 136 -6.21 32.89 4.28
N LEU A 137 -6.27 32.68 2.97
CA LEU A 137 -5.47 31.68 2.27
C LEU A 137 -4.13 32.23 1.79
N ARG A 138 -3.17 31.33 1.63
CA ARG A 138 -1.88 31.54 1.02
C ARG A 138 -1.58 30.36 0.09
N PRO A 139 -0.84 30.60 -1.01
CA PRO A 139 -0.40 29.52 -1.86
C PRO A 139 0.46 28.52 -1.05
N PRO A 140 0.52 27.25 -1.44
CA PRO A 140 1.36 26.24 -0.81
C PRO A 140 2.83 26.67 -0.85
N ALA A 141 3.38 27.01 0.33
CA ALA A 141 4.78 27.39 0.47
C ALA A 141 5.51 26.35 1.31
N GLY A 142 6.70 25.96 0.87
CA GLY A 142 7.60 25.08 1.63
C GLY A 142 8.81 25.85 2.15
N PHE A 143 9.61 25.21 2.98
CA PHE A 143 10.90 25.76 3.39
C PHE A 143 11.86 25.76 2.19
N ALA A 144 12.55 26.88 1.94
CA ALA A 144 13.54 26.99 0.87
C ALA A 144 14.90 26.38 1.23
N ASN A 145 15.00 25.72 2.39
CA ASN A 145 16.27 25.23 2.92
C ASN A 145 16.63 23.86 2.28
N PRO A 146 17.74 23.75 1.55
CA PRO A 146 18.17 22.49 0.96
C PRO A 146 18.38 21.40 2.02
N GLY A 147 17.98 20.16 1.71
CA GLY A 147 18.08 19.00 2.62
C GLY A 147 16.99 18.92 3.70
N THR A 148 16.06 19.88 3.76
CA THR A 148 14.91 19.81 4.67
C THR A 148 13.69 19.13 4.04
N PHE A 149 12.70 18.79 4.86
CA PHE A 149 11.45 18.19 4.39
C PHE A 149 10.76 19.10 3.37
N ASP A 150 10.53 18.57 2.16
CA ASP A 150 9.79 19.28 1.12
C ASP A 150 8.29 19.35 1.46
N TYR A 151 7.95 20.38 2.24
CA TYR A 151 6.59 20.64 2.68
C TYR A 151 5.67 21.01 1.52
N ARG A 152 6.18 21.71 0.49
CA ARG A 152 5.38 22.07 -0.68
C ARG A 152 5.01 20.83 -1.50
N GLY A 153 5.99 19.98 -1.77
CA GLY A 153 5.76 18.70 -2.43
C GLY A 153 4.88 17.76 -1.62
N TRP A 154 4.95 17.81 -0.28
CA TRP A 154 4.01 17.08 0.57
C TRP A 154 2.57 17.58 0.45
N LEU A 155 2.33 18.90 0.51
CA LEU A 155 0.99 19.48 0.34
C LEU A 155 0.38 19.08 -1.02
N TRP A 156 1.16 19.17 -2.09
CA TRP A 156 0.73 18.80 -3.43
C TRP A 156 0.34 17.31 -3.52
N ARG A 157 1.13 16.41 -2.91
CA ARG A 157 0.82 14.97 -2.87
C ARG A 157 -0.45 14.63 -2.08
N GLU A 158 -0.82 15.47 -1.12
CA GLU A 158 -2.06 15.32 -0.35
C GLU A 158 -3.27 15.99 -1.05
N GLY A 159 -3.05 16.57 -2.24
CA GLY A 159 -4.05 17.32 -2.99
C GLY A 159 -4.42 18.65 -2.32
N ILE A 160 -3.58 19.17 -1.43
CA ILE A 160 -3.85 20.43 -0.73
C ILE A 160 -3.37 21.59 -1.60
N GLN A 161 -4.34 22.37 -2.06
CA GLN A 161 -4.16 23.45 -3.03
C GLN A 161 -3.87 24.81 -2.40
N ALA A 162 -4.31 25.01 -1.17
CA ALA A 162 -4.02 26.22 -0.41
C ALA A 162 -3.92 25.93 1.09
N SER A 163 -3.16 26.76 1.78
CA SER A 163 -3.02 26.72 3.24
C SER A 163 -3.37 28.06 3.86
N GLY A 164 -3.94 28.06 5.05
CA GLY A 164 -4.37 29.32 5.66
C GLY A 164 -4.82 29.18 7.10
N TYR A 165 -5.46 30.24 7.59
CA TYR A 165 -6.07 30.25 8.91
C TYR A 165 -7.50 30.75 8.85
N VAL A 166 -8.30 30.30 9.82
CA VAL A 166 -9.70 30.70 9.97
C VAL A 166 -9.76 31.99 10.78
N ARG A 167 -10.51 32.99 10.28
CA ARG A 167 -10.86 34.19 11.04
C ARG A 167 -12.03 33.89 11.97
N ARG A 168 -12.00 34.45 13.17
CA ARG A 168 -13.10 34.33 14.15
C ARG A 168 -14.30 35.21 13.81
N ASP A 169 -14.06 36.25 13.01
CA ASP A 169 -15.07 37.22 12.61
C ASP A 169 -15.07 37.32 11.07
N PRO A 170 -16.22 37.08 10.40
CA PRO A 170 -17.50 36.62 10.97
C PRO A 170 -17.40 35.23 11.60
N SER A 171 -18.26 34.97 12.59
CA SER A 171 -18.26 33.73 13.35
C SER A 171 -18.49 32.52 12.44
N PRO A 172 -17.76 31.41 12.64
CA PRO A 172 -17.95 30.19 11.85
C PRO A 172 -19.38 29.67 12.03
N HIS A 173 -20.00 29.24 10.94
CA HIS A 173 -21.38 28.77 10.95
C HIS A 173 -21.45 27.32 10.48
N ARG A 174 -22.06 26.45 11.29
CA ARG A 174 -22.29 25.05 10.89
C ARG A 174 -23.53 24.98 10.01
N LEU A 175 -23.36 24.50 8.78
CA LEU A 175 -24.41 24.37 7.78
C LEU A 175 -25.13 23.03 7.86
N ALA A 176 -24.38 21.95 8.12
CA ALA A 176 -24.95 20.61 8.27
C ALA A 176 -24.16 19.77 9.27
N THR A 177 -24.87 18.92 10.01
CA THR A 177 -24.27 17.89 10.85
C THR A 177 -23.63 16.82 9.96
N ALA A 178 -22.60 16.17 10.49
CA ALA A 178 -21.96 15.11 9.76
C ALA A 178 -22.91 13.91 9.56
N PRO A 179 -22.86 13.25 8.40
CA PRO A 179 -23.67 12.07 8.12
C PRO A 179 -23.31 10.92 9.06
N PHE A 180 -24.19 9.92 9.11
CA PHE A 180 -23.95 8.68 9.83
C PHE A 180 -22.62 8.04 9.39
N SER A 181 -21.82 7.63 10.37
CA SER A 181 -20.53 6.98 10.15
C SER A 181 -20.37 5.85 11.15
N LEU A 182 -20.23 4.62 10.65
CA LEU A 182 -19.99 3.46 11.50
C LEU A 182 -18.68 3.62 12.29
N ARG A 183 -17.65 4.23 11.69
CA ARG A 183 -16.39 4.54 12.38
C ARG A 183 -16.65 5.42 13.61
N ARG A 184 -17.49 6.46 13.47
CA ARG A 184 -17.85 7.31 14.61
C ARG A 184 -18.66 6.57 15.65
N LEU A 185 -19.64 5.78 15.24
CA LEU A 185 -20.43 4.97 16.17
C LEU A 185 -19.53 4.03 16.96
N ALA A 186 -18.57 3.37 16.31
CA ALA A 186 -17.61 2.50 16.96
C ALA A 186 -16.67 3.27 17.91
N LEU A 187 -16.22 4.47 17.53
CA LEU A 187 -15.42 5.33 18.40
C LEU A 187 -16.21 5.80 19.63
N ALA A 188 -17.46 6.22 19.44
CA ALA A 188 -18.34 6.62 20.53
C ALA A 188 -18.61 5.44 21.49
N HIS A 189 -18.87 4.26 20.95
CA HIS A 189 -19.04 3.06 21.76
C HIS A 189 -17.78 2.66 22.53
N LEU A 190 -16.60 2.87 21.95
CA LEU A 190 -15.33 2.68 22.64
C LEU A 190 -15.10 3.75 23.74
N ASP A 191 -15.59 4.97 23.52
CA ASP A 191 -15.54 6.08 24.47
C ASP A 191 -16.44 5.85 25.70
N GLU A 192 -17.51 5.06 25.54
CA GLU A 192 -18.41 4.63 26.62
C GLU A 192 -17.85 3.49 27.49
N GLN A 193 -16.80 2.78 27.03
CA GLN A 193 -16.22 1.68 27.79
C GLN A 193 -15.41 2.18 29.00
N GLU A 194 -15.51 1.47 30.13
CA GLU A 194 -14.73 1.70 31.35
C GLU A 194 -13.27 1.22 31.20
N LEU A 195 -12.59 1.73 30.17
CA LEU A 195 -11.17 1.48 29.90
C LEU A 195 -10.35 2.72 30.28
N ALA A 196 -9.17 2.48 30.85
CA ALA A 196 -8.20 3.54 31.10
C ALA A 196 -7.88 4.27 29.78
N ALA A 197 -7.73 5.60 29.87
CA ALA A 197 -7.62 6.49 28.70
C ALA A 197 -6.50 6.08 27.74
N HIS A 198 -5.37 5.58 28.27
CA HIS A 198 -4.28 5.02 27.47
C HIS A 198 -4.76 3.86 26.57
N HIS A 199 -5.30 2.78 27.15
CA HIS A 199 -5.76 1.61 26.40
C HIS A 199 -6.82 1.96 25.34
N ARG A 200 -7.71 2.90 25.67
CA ARG A 200 -8.75 3.36 24.75
C ARG A 200 -8.18 4.04 23.51
N ARG A 201 -7.18 4.91 23.69
CA ARG A 201 -6.50 5.61 22.59
C ARG A 201 -5.76 4.63 21.68
N TRP A 202 -5.06 3.66 22.27
CA TRP A 202 -4.34 2.62 21.53
C TRP A 202 -5.30 1.68 20.77
N LEU A 203 -6.40 1.24 21.40
CA LEU A 203 -7.42 0.45 20.73
C LEU A 203 -8.08 1.22 19.58
N ALA A 204 -8.42 2.49 19.78
CA ALA A 204 -8.99 3.34 18.74
C ALA A 204 -8.04 3.50 17.54
N ALA A 205 -6.75 3.69 17.81
CA ALA A 205 -5.73 3.81 16.78
C ALA A 205 -5.54 2.49 16.00
N LEU A 206 -5.39 1.35 16.69
CA LEU A 206 -5.13 0.05 16.06
C LEU A 206 -6.33 -0.52 15.31
N THR A 207 -7.55 -0.34 15.83
CA THR A 207 -8.76 -0.97 15.26
C THR A 207 -9.48 -0.08 14.26
N LEU A 208 -9.56 1.23 14.55
CA LEU A 208 -10.35 2.22 13.80
C LEU A 208 -9.48 3.30 13.14
N GLY A 209 -8.14 3.20 13.25
CA GLY A 209 -7.21 4.10 12.59
C GLY A 209 -7.19 5.50 13.17
N ALA A 210 -7.73 5.69 14.38
CA ALA A 210 -7.80 7.00 15.05
C ALA A 210 -6.45 7.40 15.67
N SER A 211 -5.39 7.42 14.85
CA SER A 211 -4.02 7.77 15.24
C SER A 211 -3.90 9.21 15.78
N GLU A 212 -4.83 10.10 15.40
CA GLU A 212 -4.96 11.46 15.91
C GLU A 212 -5.27 11.53 17.42
N ARG A 213 -5.70 10.42 18.03
CA ARG A 213 -5.94 10.33 19.47
C ARG A 213 -4.68 9.99 20.28
N LEU A 214 -3.57 9.64 19.63
CA LEU A 214 -2.31 9.31 20.30
C LEU A 214 -1.60 10.58 20.80
N GLU A 215 -1.02 10.51 21.99
CA GLU A 215 -0.21 11.61 22.54
C GLU A 215 1.20 11.61 21.94
N PRO A 216 1.93 12.74 22.00
CA PRO A 216 3.32 12.81 21.55
C PRO A 216 4.22 11.72 22.14
N HIS A 217 4.02 11.38 23.42
CA HIS A 217 4.79 10.33 24.09
C HIS A 217 4.57 8.94 23.47
N ASP A 218 3.35 8.63 23.00
CA ASP A 218 3.06 7.37 22.30
C ASP A 218 3.87 7.30 20.99
N TRP A 219 3.99 8.42 20.26
CA TRP A 219 4.80 8.51 19.04
C TRP A 219 6.29 8.31 19.30
N ASP A 220 6.81 8.86 20.39
CA ASP A 220 8.21 8.66 20.78
C ASP A 220 8.53 7.19 21.04
N LEU A 221 7.64 6.48 21.73
CA LEU A 221 7.78 5.04 22.00
C LEU A 221 7.70 4.19 20.72
N LEU A 222 6.79 4.53 19.81
CA LEU A 222 6.66 3.85 18.51
C LEU A 222 7.90 4.06 17.63
N ASN A 223 8.45 5.28 17.63
CA ASN A 223 9.66 5.61 16.90
C ASN A 223 10.88 4.89 17.50
N ALA A 224 11.01 4.85 18.83
CA ALA A 224 12.10 4.16 19.51
C ALA A 224 12.12 2.65 19.22
N THR A 225 10.95 2.04 19.06
CA THR A 225 10.80 0.61 18.74
C THR A 225 10.75 0.31 17.24
N GLY A 226 10.69 1.35 16.38
CA GLY A 226 10.50 1.20 14.94
C GLY A 226 9.13 0.64 14.52
N THR A 227 8.16 0.61 15.44
CA THR A 227 6.83 0.01 15.24
C THR A 227 5.77 1.00 14.78
N THR A 228 6.16 2.24 14.46
CA THR A 228 5.27 3.30 13.93
C THR A 228 4.42 2.85 12.74
N HIS A 229 4.96 1.95 11.90
CA HIS A 229 4.27 1.40 10.74
C HIS A 229 3.12 0.43 11.07
N LEU A 230 3.06 -0.09 12.30
CA LEU A 230 1.97 -0.96 12.76
C LEU A 230 0.74 -0.17 13.22
N MET A 231 0.95 1.06 13.70
CA MET A 231 -0.11 1.92 14.26
C MET A 231 -0.94 2.63 13.20
N VAL A 232 -0.38 2.89 12.03
CA VAL A 232 -1.17 3.23 10.85
C VAL A 232 -1.73 1.93 10.32
N ILE A 233 -3.06 1.78 10.24
CA ILE A 233 -3.76 0.54 9.85
C ILE A 233 -2.95 -0.21 8.80
N SER A 234 -2.28 -1.26 9.26
CA SER A 234 -1.34 -1.97 8.42
C SER A 234 -2.13 -2.88 7.48
N GLY A 235 -1.60 -3.11 6.28
CA GLY A 235 -2.28 -3.97 5.31
C GLY A 235 -2.51 -5.40 5.80
N LEU A 236 -1.79 -5.81 6.85
CA LEU A 236 -2.02 -7.05 7.58
C LEU A 236 -3.41 -7.10 8.22
N HIS A 237 -3.91 -6.02 8.81
CA HIS A 237 -5.23 -6.00 9.45
C HIS A 237 -6.33 -6.27 8.41
N VAL A 238 -6.26 -5.59 7.27
CA VAL A 238 -7.21 -5.78 6.16
C VAL A 238 -7.14 -7.23 5.64
N GLY A 239 -5.93 -7.76 5.44
CA GLY A 239 -5.72 -9.14 5.00
C GLY A 239 -6.21 -10.17 6.01
N LEU A 240 -6.01 -9.94 7.32
CA LEU A 240 -6.45 -10.81 8.40
C LEU A 240 -7.98 -10.87 8.48
N VAL A 241 -8.64 -9.71 8.42
CA VAL A 241 -10.11 -9.63 8.40
C VAL A 241 -10.66 -10.39 7.19
N ALA A 242 -10.07 -10.20 6.01
CA ALA A 242 -10.46 -10.91 4.80
C ALA A 242 -10.25 -12.43 4.92
N ALA A 243 -9.09 -12.87 5.42
CA ALA A 243 -8.76 -14.28 5.59
C ALA A 243 -9.64 -14.96 6.64
N PHE A 244 -9.90 -14.30 7.77
CA PHE A 244 -10.79 -14.79 8.82
C PHE A 244 -12.23 -14.90 8.33
N SER A 245 -12.71 -13.87 7.62
CA SER A 245 -14.04 -13.88 6.99
C SER A 245 -14.17 -15.01 5.98
N LEU A 246 -13.13 -15.23 5.15
CA LEU A 246 -13.09 -16.35 4.22
C LEU A 246 -13.10 -17.70 4.95
N TRP A 247 -12.30 -17.85 6.01
CA TRP A 247 -12.24 -19.08 6.80
C TRP A 247 -13.61 -19.43 7.39
N LEU A 248 -14.28 -18.46 8.01
CA LEU A 248 -15.62 -18.63 8.58
C LEU A 248 -16.65 -18.95 7.49
N ALA A 249 -16.63 -18.19 6.39
CA ALA A 249 -17.53 -18.39 5.26
C ALA A 249 -17.37 -19.78 4.62
N ARG A 250 -16.12 -20.28 4.52
CA ARG A 250 -15.85 -21.64 4.04
C ARG A 250 -16.28 -22.71 5.03
N GLY A 251 -16.13 -22.46 6.33
CA GLY A 251 -16.66 -23.32 7.38
C GLY A 251 -18.18 -23.47 7.24
N LEU A 252 -18.90 -22.36 7.11
CA LEU A 252 -20.34 -22.35 6.90
C LEU A 252 -20.74 -22.99 5.56
N ALA A 253 -20.00 -22.74 4.47
CA ALA A 253 -20.26 -23.38 3.18
C ALA A 253 -20.13 -24.91 3.23
N ARG A 254 -19.22 -25.45 4.07
CA ARG A 254 -19.09 -26.89 4.29
C ARG A 254 -20.28 -27.48 5.03
N LEU A 255 -20.89 -26.72 5.95
CA LEU A 255 -22.07 -27.14 6.70
C LEU A 255 -23.34 -27.09 5.83
N VAL A 256 -23.51 -26.01 5.05
CA VAL A 256 -24.72 -25.77 4.24
C VAL A 256 -24.70 -26.54 2.92
N THR A 257 -23.52 -26.77 2.32
CA THR A 257 -23.41 -27.44 1.01
C THR A 257 -22.24 -28.42 0.98
N PRO A 258 -22.35 -29.59 1.63
CA PRO A 258 -21.25 -30.55 1.78
C PRO A 258 -20.64 -31.03 0.46
N GLY A 259 -21.45 -31.10 -0.62
CA GLY A 259 -21.02 -31.59 -1.94
C GLY A 259 -20.39 -30.55 -2.88
N ALA A 260 -20.67 -29.26 -2.70
CA ALA A 260 -20.24 -28.20 -3.64
C ALA A 260 -19.48 -27.02 -2.98
N TRP A 261 -19.03 -27.19 -1.73
CA TRP A 261 -18.34 -26.13 -0.96
C TRP A 261 -17.10 -25.56 -1.68
N ARG A 262 -16.44 -26.32 -2.57
CA ARG A 262 -15.30 -25.85 -3.38
C ARG A 262 -15.70 -24.96 -4.56
N LEU A 263 -16.88 -25.17 -5.14
CA LEU A 263 -17.38 -24.44 -6.31
C LEU A 263 -18.12 -23.15 -5.94
N THR A 264 -18.46 -23.01 -4.66
CA THR A 264 -19.32 -21.93 -4.18
C THR A 264 -18.58 -20.58 -4.23
N VAL A 265 -19.18 -19.58 -4.91
CA VAL A 265 -18.60 -18.25 -5.12
C VAL A 265 -18.78 -17.35 -3.90
N TRP A 266 -19.89 -17.51 -3.15
CA TRP A 266 -20.28 -16.58 -2.09
C TRP A 266 -19.24 -16.39 -0.96
N PRO A 267 -18.42 -17.38 -0.54
CA PRO A 267 -17.43 -17.16 0.51
C PRO A 267 -16.34 -16.14 0.12
N TRP A 268 -15.99 -16.10 -1.17
CA TRP A 268 -15.01 -15.15 -1.69
C TRP A 268 -15.59 -13.73 -1.76
N TRP A 269 -16.86 -13.60 -2.16
CA TRP A 269 -17.57 -12.32 -2.13
C TRP A 269 -17.69 -11.78 -0.71
N LEU A 270 -18.04 -12.63 0.25
CA LEU A 270 -18.16 -12.21 1.64
C LEU A 270 -16.81 -11.72 2.19
N ALA A 271 -15.71 -12.41 1.89
CA ALA A 271 -14.37 -11.96 2.25
C ALA A 271 -13.99 -10.62 1.59
N GLY A 272 -14.37 -10.42 0.32
CA GLY A 272 -14.16 -9.16 -0.39
C GLY A 272 -14.96 -8.01 0.22
N VAL A 273 -16.24 -8.23 0.50
CA VAL A 273 -17.12 -7.25 1.18
C VAL A 273 -16.58 -6.92 2.57
N ALA A 274 -16.10 -7.91 3.33
CA ALA A 274 -15.49 -7.68 4.64
C ALA A 274 -14.21 -6.83 4.54
N ALA A 275 -13.35 -7.09 3.54
CA ALA A 275 -12.15 -6.30 3.31
C ALA A 275 -12.47 -4.83 2.96
N VAL A 276 -13.45 -4.62 2.08
CA VAL A 276 -13.92 -3.28 1.69
C VAL A 276 -14.58 -2.57 2.87
N GLY A 277 -15.45 -3.27 3.60
CA GLY A 277 -16.11 -2.74 4.80
C GLY A 277 -15.10 -2.29 5.85
N TYR A 278 -14.10 -3.12 6.15
CA TYR A 278 -13.05 -2.77 7.09
C TYR A 278 -12.17 -1.60 6.62
N ALA A 279 -11.79 -1.56 5.34
CA ALA A 279 -11.06 -0.42 4.77
C ALA A 279 -11.89 0.88 4.77
N GLY A 280 -13.21 0.78 4.61
CA GLY A 280 -14.15 1.89 4.80
C GLY A 280 -14.20 2.38 6.25
N LEU A 281 -14.27 1.45 7.21
CA LEU A 281 -14.21 1.77 8.65
C LEU A 281 -12.88 2.41 9.06
N ALA A 282 -11.79 2.00 8.42
CA ALA A 282 -10.46 2.56 8.56
C ALA A 282 -10.32 4.01 8.05
N GLY A 283 -11.34 4.55 7.36
CA GLY A 283 -11.32 5.90 6.79
C GLY A 283 -10.69 6.01 5.40
N LEU A 284 -10.43 4.90 4.71
CA LEU A 284 -9.84 4.84 3.37
C LEU A 284 -8.54 5.65 3.22
N GLU A 285 -7.75 5.73 4.29
CA GLU A 285 -6.40 6.27 4.25
C GLU A 285 -5.59 5.58 3.13
N PRO A 286 -4.66 6.29 2.45
CA PRO A 286 -3.92 5.75 1.32
C PRO A 286 -3.29 4.36 1.56
N PRO A 287 -2.69 4.06 2.74
CA PRO A 287 -2.21 2.71 3.06
C PRO A 287 -3.31 1.65 3.10
N ALA A 288 -4.48 1.96 3.68
CA ALA A 288 -5.62 1.05 3.77
C ALA A 288 -6.24 0.78 2.40
N LEU A 289 -6.32 1.80 1.53
CA LEU A 289 -6.77 1.65 0.14
C LEU A 289 -5.89 0.65 -0.64
N ARG A 290 -4.55 0.79 -0.54
CA ARG A 290 -3.61 -0.14 -1.19
C ARG A 290 -3.77 -1.55 -0.68
N ALA A 291 -3.86 -1.71 0.64
CA ALA A 291 -4.06 -3.01 1.25
C ALA A 291 -5.38 -3.65 0.83
N MET A 292 -6.47 -2.88 0.75
CA MET A 292 -7.77 -3.34 0.26
C MET A 292 -7.67 -3.85 -1.18
N ILE A 293 -7.08 -3.06 -2.08
CA ILE A 293 -6.93 -3.44 -3.49
C ILE A 293 -6.05 -4.70 -3.63
N MET A 294 -4.90 -4.75 -2.95
CA MET A 294 -4.03 -5.93 -2.95
C MET A 294 -4.74 -7.16 -2.38
N THR A 295 -5.54 -7.00 -1.32
CA THR A 295 -6.34 -8.08 -0.72
C THR A 295 -7.38 -8.60 -1.70
N LEU A 296 -8.12 -7.71 -2.38
CA LEU A 296 -9.13 -8.08 -3.36
C LEU A 296 -8.52 -8.81 -4.57
N VAL A 297 -7.40 -8.31 -5.08
CA VAL A 297 -6.65 -8.98 -6.16
C VAL A 297 -6.14 -10.34 -5.67
N GLY A 298 -5.61 -10.43 -4.44
CA GLY A 298 -5.17 -11.68 -3.83
C GLY A 298 -6.29 -12.70 -3.69
N LEU A 299 -7.47 -12.29 -3.21
CA LEU A 299 -8.67 -13.13 -3.14
C LEU A 299 -9.12 -13.59 -4.53
N TRP A 300 -9.09 -12.70 -5.53
CA TRP A 300 -9.42 -13.03 -6.91
C TRP A 300 -8.49 -14.09 -7.49
N VAL A 301 -7.17 -13.95 -7.30
CA VAL A 301 -6.17 -14.94 -7.72
C VAL A 301 -6.34 -16.27 -6.95
N ALA A 302 -6.51 -16.19 -5.63
CA ALA A 302 -6.67 -17.37 -4.78
C ALA A 302 -7.98 -18.14 -5.04
N SER A 303 -8.98 -17.50 -5.67
CA SER A 303 -10.22 -18.17 -6.07
C SER A 303 -10.01 -19.26 -7.13
N GLY A 304 -8.85 -19.27 -7.81
CA GLY A 304 -8.47 -20.28 -8.80
C GLY A 304 -9.27 -20.25 -10.09
N ARG A 305 -10.22 -19.31 -10.25
CA ARG A 305 -11.06 -19.18 -11.45
C ARG A 305 -10.33 -18.50 -12.61
N HIS A 306 -9.38 -17.63 -12.29
CA HIS A 306 -8.42 -17.06 -13.23
C HIS A 306 -7.07 -17.17 -12.52
N ALA A 307 -6.08 -17.80 -13.15
CA ALA A 307 -4.75 -18.00 -12.57
C ALA A 307 -3.74 -17.07 -13.26
N PRO A 308 -3.86 -15.74 -13.14
CA PRO A 308 -2.80 -14.86 -13.60
C PRO A 308 -1.55 -15.13 -12.76
N GLY A 309 -0.37 -15.05 -13.38
CA GLY A 309 0.89 -15.21 -12.65
C GLY A 309 1.00 -14.15 -11.53
N PRO A 310 1.76 -14.41 -10.44
CA PRO A 310 1.92 -13.45 -9.34
C PRO A 310 2.34 -12.04 -9.80
N TRP A 311 3.14 -11.97 -10.88
CA TRP A 311 3.57 -10.69 -11.47
C TRP A 311 2.44 -9.95 -12.19
N GLN A 312 1.51 -10.66 -12.83
CA GLN A 312 0.34 -10.05 -13.45
C GLN A 312 -0.61 -9.47 -12.39
N ALA A 313 -0.78 -10.17 -11.26
CA ALA A 313 -1.54 -9.67 -10.13
C ALA A 313 -0.91 -8.41 -9.52
N TRP A 314 0.42 -8.39 -9.41
CA TRP A 314 1.18 -7.22 -8.93
C TRP A 314 0.97 -5.99 -9.83
N TRP A 315 1.08 -6.16 -11.16
CA TRP A 315 0.83 -5.06 -12.11
C TRP A 315 -0.63 -4.59 -12.10
N LEU A 316 -1.57 -5.52 -11.98
CA LEU A 316 -2.99 -5.18 -11.88
C LEU A 316 -3.29 -4.36 -10.61
N ALA A 317 -2.73 -4.77 -9.46
CA ALA A 317 -2.88 -4.03 -8.21
C ALA A 317 -2.26 -2.63 -8.32
N LEU A 318 -1.09 -2.49 -8.96
CA LEU A 318 -0.45 -1.19 -9.17
C LEU A 318 -1.31 -0.27 -10.05
N ALA A 319 -1.83 -0.81 -11.15
CA ALA A 319 -2.71 -0.07 -12.05
C ALA A 319 -3.99 0.39 -11.34
N LEU A 320 -4.63 -0.49 -10.56
CA LEU A 320 -5.85 -0.15 -9.82
C LEU A 320 -5.61 0.91 -8.74
N VAL A 321 -4.49 0.82 -8.01
CA VAL A 321 -4.13 1.83 -6.99
C VAL A 321 -3.94 3.20 -7.64
N LEU A 322 -3.15 3.28 -8.71
CA LEU A 322 -2.84 4.53 -9.39
C LEU A 322 -4.02 5.10 -10.19
N LEU A 323 -4.99 4.26 -10.55
CA LEU A 323 -6.24 4.70 -11.17
C LEU A 323 -7.15 5.42 -10.17
N VAL A 324 -7.19 4.94 -8.92
CA VAL A 324 -8.01 5.52 -7.85
C VAL A 324 -7.33 6.75 -7.22
N ASP A 325 -6.01 6.71 -7.03
CA ASP A 325 -5.23 7.82 -6.51
C ASP A 325 -3.93 8.00 -7.33
N PRO A 326 -3.92 8.89 -8.34
CA PRO A 326 -2.74 9.11 -9.17
C PRO A 326 -1.61 9.80 -8.41
N LEU A 327 -1.92 10.59 -7.37
CA LEU A 327 -0.90 11.28 -6.55
C LEU A 327 -0.09 10.29 -5.71
N SER A 328 -0.62 9.08 -5.46
CA SER A 328 0.10 8.02 -4.77
C SER A 328 1.42 7.62 -5.45
N ALA A 329 1.61 7.88 -6.75
CA ALA A 329 2.88 7.65 -7.44
C ALA A 329 4.06 8.44 -6.84
N TRP A 330 3.81 9.63 -6.29
CA TRP A 330 4.83 10.46 -5.63
C TRP A 330 4.96 10.19 -4.13
N ARG A 331 4.14 9.30 -3.57
CA ARG A 331 4.23 8.90 -2.15
C ARG A 331 5.28 7.78 -2.02
N PRO A 332 6.36 7.96 -1.23
CA PRO A 332 7.38 6.92 -1.04
C PRO A 332 6.80 5.60 -0.50
N GLY A 333 5.75 5.68 0.33
CA GLY A 333 5.08 4.52 0.91
C GLY A 333 4.42 3.58 -0.11
N LEU A 334 4.08 4.05 -1.32
CA LEU A 334 3.60 3.18 -2.40
C LEU A 334 4.74 2.25 -2.85
N TRP A 335 5.88 2.82 -3.21
CA TRP A 335 7.02 2.06 -3.74
C TRP A 335 7.62 1.10 -2.70
N LEU A 336 7.69 1.52 -1.43
CA LEU A 336 8.13 0.64 -0.35
C LEU A 336 7.20 -0.58 -0.19
N SER A 337 5.89 -0.38 -0.25
CA SER A 337 4.90 -1.46 -0.14
C SER A 337 4.95 -2.42 -1.33
N PHE A 338 4.90 -1.88 -2.57
CA PHE A 338 4.97 -2.69 -3.77
C PHE A 338 6.32 -3.40 -3.94
N GLY A 339 7.42 -2.76 -3.53
CA GLY A 339 8.76 -3.35 -3.50
C GLY A 339 8.87 -4.50 -2.50
N ALA A 340 8.32 -4.34 -1.29
CA ALA A 340 8.25 -5.44 -0.32
C ALA A 340 7.46 -6.64 -0.86
N VAL A 341 6.31 -6.42 -1.47
CA VAL A 341 5.52 -7.49 -2.10
C VAL A 341 6.26 -8.12 -3.28
N ALA A 342 6.94 -7.33 -4.11
CA ALA A 342 7.76 -7.85 -5.21
C ALA A 342 8.89 -8.76 -4.69
N LEU A 343 9.58 -8.34 -3.63
CA LEU A 343 10.62 -9.16 -2.99
C LEU A 343 10.05 -10.46 -2.42
N LEU A 344 8.88 -10.42 -1.75
CA LEU A 344 8.18 -11.61 -1.27
C LEU A 344 7.85 -12.57 -2.41
N ILE A 345 7.34 -12.05 -3.53
CA ILE A 345 7.05 -12.85 -4.73
C ILE A 345 8.34 -13.52 -5.25
N LEU A 346 9.45 -12.79 -5.35
CA LEU A 346 10.73 -13.33 -5.83
C LEU A 346 11.26 -14.45 -4.91
N ILE A 347 11.25 -14.22 -3.60
CA ILE A 347 11.72 -15.20 -2.61
C ILE A 347 10.86 -16.48 -2.67
N TRP A 348 9.54 -16.35 -2.78
CA TRP A 348 8.64 -17.51 -2.80
C TRP A 348 8.64 -18.26 -4.14
N GLN A 349 8.77 -17.56 -5.26
CA GLN A 349 8.93 -18.20 -6.57
C GLN A 349 10.20 -19.05 -6.63
N GLY A 350 11.30 -18.60 -6.01
CA GLY A 350 12.54 -19.37 -5.89
C GLY A 350 12.38 -20.68 -5.10
N ARG A 351 11.45 -20.76 -4.14
CA ARG A 351 11.20 -21.96 -3.31
C ARG A 351 10.31 -22.99 -3.99
N ALA A 352 9.36 -22.55 -4.83
CA ALA A 352 8.45 -23.45 -5.54
C ALA A 352 9.17 -24.34 -6.59
N GLY A 353 10.28 -23.86 -7.16
CA GLY A 353 11.09 -24.64 -8.10
C GLY A 353 11.91 -25.78 -7.47
N GLN A 354 12.29 -25.65 -6.19
CA GLN A 354 13.14 -26.63 -5.51
C GLN A 354 12.37 -27.87 -5.02
N GLY A 355 11.10 -27.70 -4.61
CA GLY A 355 10.25 -28.82 -4.17
C GLY A 355 9.75 -29.75 -5.30
N ALA A 356 9.82 -29.30 -6.55
CA ALA A 356 9.50 -30.13 -7.72
C ALA A 356 10.71 -30.95 -8.20
N ALA A 357 11.92 -30.37 -8.14
CA ALA A 357 13.17 -31.07 -8.46
C ALA A 357 13.42 -32.24 -7.49
N ASP A 358 13.24 -32.03 -6.19
CA ASP A 358 13.45 -33.06 -5.16
C ASP A 358 12.40 -34.20 -5.21
N ARG A 359 11.24 -33.96 -5.84
CA ARG A 359 10.20 -34.99 -6.05
C ARG A 359 10.42 -35.79 -7.33
N GLY A 360 11.02 -35.18 -8.36
CA GLY A 360 11.45 -35.85 -9.59
C GLY A 360 12.58 -36.84 -9.35
N ASP A 361 13.57 -36.47 -8.54
CA ASP A 361 14.71 -37.34 -8.21
C ASP A 361 14.32 -38.53 -7.33
N ARG A 362 13.32 -38.37 -6.44
CA ARG A 362 12.80 -39.46 -5.60
C ARG A 362 11.89 -40.44 -6.37
N LEU A 363 11.23 -39.98 -7.44
CA LEU A 363 10.50 -40.85 -8.38
C LEU A 363 11.44 -41.55 -9.36
N ALA A 364 12.52 -40.88 -9.82
CA ALA A 364 13.55 -41.48 -10.66
C ALA A 364 14.36 -42.56 -9.91
N LEU A 365 14.67 -42.34 -8.63
CA LEU A 365 15.34 -43.35 -7.77
C LEU A 365 14.40 -44.49 -7.32
N GLY A 366 13.08 -44.32 -7.39
CA GLY A 366 12.09 -45.36 -7.08
C GLY A 366 11.62 -46.19 -8.28
N LEU A 367 11.78 -45.68 -9.51
CA LEU A 367 11.42 -46.38 -10.75
C LEU A 367 12.60 -47.12 -11.41
N GLY A 368 13.84 -46.86 -10.97
CA GLY A 368 15.05 -47.56 -11.44
C GLY A 368 15.21 -49.00 -10.94
N SER A 369 14.38 -49.46 -10.00
CA SER A 369 14.51 -50.80 -9.38
C SER A 369 13.42 -51.80 -9.80
N TYR A 370 12.47 -51.44 -10.66
CA TYR A 370 11.36 -52.31 -11.08
C TYR A 370 11.32 -52.65 -12.59
N SER A 371 12.35 -52.27 -13.37
CA SER A 371 12.41 -52.53 -14.82
C SER A 371 13.56 -53.47 -15.24
N ALA A 372 13.78 -54.55 -14.49
CA ALA A 372 14.71 -55.62 -14.89
C ALA A 372 14.14 -57.05 -14.73
N ALA A 373 12.82 -57.20 -14.60
CA ALA A 373 12.18 -58.50 -14.42
C ALA A 373 10.83 -58.61 -15.14
N ALA A 374 10.80 -58.33 -16.46
CA ALA A 374 9.71 -58.79 -17.32
C ALA A 374 10.12 -58.73 -18.80
N GLY A 375 10.23 -59.89 -19.43
CA GLY A 375 10.08 -60.03 -20.89
C GLY A 375 11.32 -60.45 -21.67
N SER A 376 11.56 -61.76 -21.77
CA SER A 376 11.72 -62.38 -23.09
C SER A 376 11.43 -63.88 -23.01
N ALA A 377 10.31 -64.27 -23.59
CA ALA A 377 9.99 -65.63 -23.94
C ALA A 377 9.71 -65.62 -25.44
N ASP A 378 10.65 -66.14 -26.23
CA ASP A 378 10.34 -66.84 -27.48
C ASP A 378 11.51 -67.76 -27.85
N GLY A 379 11.19 -68.96 -28.35
CA GLY A 379 12.09 -70.10 -28.41
C GLY A 379 12.86 -70.26 -29.72
N ARG A 380 13.95 -71.03 -29.64
CA ARG A 380 14.43 -71.96 -30.68
C ARG A 380 15.44 -72.93 -30.08
N GLY A 381 15.36 -74.19 -30.53
CA GLY A 381 16.02 -75.35 -29.94
C GLY A 381 17.54 -75.40 -30.09
N GLY A 382 18.14 -76.35 -29.37
CA GLY A 382 19.56 -76.65 -29.44
C GLY A 382 20.01 -77.46 -28.24
N THR A 383 20.27 -78.73 -28.48
CA THR A 383 20.77 -79.77 -27.57
C THR A 383 22.08 -79.41 -26.85
N ALA A 384 22.23 -79.96 -25.62
CA ALA A 384 23.43 -80.57 -25.02
C ALA A 384 23.92 -79.97 -23.69
N GLY A 385 24.17 -80.86 -22.72
CA GLY A 385 25.33 -80.74 -21.82
C GLY A 385 25.09 -80.39 -20.34
N LEU A 386 24.90 -81.43 -19.53
CA LEU A 386 25.53 -81.68 -18.20
C LEU A 386 25.80 -80.52 -17.18
N ARG A 387 25.16 -80.69 -16.00
CA ARG A 387 25.56 -80.42 -14.58
C ARG A 387 27.08 -80.20 -14.24
N PRO A 388 27.47 -79.83 -12.99
CA PRO A 388 26.95 -78.84 -11.99
C PRO A 388 28.07 -78.12 -11.15
N TYR A 389 27.67 -77.34 -10.13
CA TYR A 389 28.37 -77.10 -8.82
C TYR A 389 29.51 -76.07 -8.65
N GLY A 390 29.48 -75.36 -7.49
CA GLY A 390 30.61 -74.71 -6.80
C GLY A 390 30.40 -73.22 -6.49
N SER A 391 29.89 -72.80 -5.31
CA SER A 391 30.59 -72.57 -4.02
C SER A 391 31.82 -71.65 -4.10
N GLY A 392 31.77 -70.50 -3.42
CA GLY A 392 32.96 -69.66 -3.17
C GLY A 392 32.63 -68.35 -2.48
N GLY A 393 32.94 -68.27 -1.18
CA GLY A 393 32.77 -67.10 -0.31
C GLY A 393 33.79 -65.96 -0.54
N PRO A 394 33.84 -65.00 0.40
CA PRO A 394 34.24 -63.62 0.18
C PRO A 394 35.72 -63.35 0.51
N ALA A 395 36.31 -62.31 -0.08
CA ALA A 395 37.59 -61.76 0.38
C ALA A 395 37.65 -60.25 0.10
N GLY A 396 37.95 -59.49 1.15
CA GLY A 396 38.18 -58.05 1.10
C GLY A 396 39.64 -57.66 0.86
N GLN A 397 39.85 -56.35 0.73
CA GLN A 397 41.10 -55.58 0.96
C GLN A 397 40.71 -54.10 0.72
N SER A 398 40.56 -53.27 1.75
CA SER A 398 41.59 -52.56 2.51
C SER A 398 42.55 -51.69 1.66
N GLY A 399 42.44 -50.38 1.85
CA GLY A 399 43.59 -49.49 1.92
C GLY A 399 43.80 -48.54 0.73
N ARG A 400 43.54 -47.25 0.95
CA ARG A 400 44.59 -46.21 1.06
C ARG A 400 43.96 -44.80 1.08
N ARG A 401 44.18 -44.07 2.18
CA ARG A 401 44.27 -42.60 2.20
C ARG A 401 45.75 -42.21 2.08
N PRO A 402 46.02 -41.04 1.50
CA PRO A 402 46.96 -40.10 2.12
C PRO A 402 46.34 -38.69 2.29
N PRO A 403 47.02 -37.80 3.04
CA PRO A 403 46.40 -36.71 3.78
C PRO A 403 46.73 -35.30 3.23
N GLY A 404 46.02 -34.30 3.77
CA GLY A 404 46.58 -32.95 3.98
C GLY A 404 46.10 -31.86 3.02
N GLN A 405 45.16 -31.02 3.48
CA GLN A 405 45.27 -29.55 3.49
C GLN A 405 44.01 -28.93 4.14
N GLN A 406 44.12 -28.60 5.41
CA GLN A 406 43.34 -27.56 6.07
C GLN A 406 44.26 -26.36 6.26
N SER A 407 43.83 -25.16 5.83
CA SER A 407 43.95 -23.87 6.53
C SER A 407 44.12 -22.69 5.56
N ALA A 408 43.01 -22.02 5.21
CA ALA A 408 42.97 -20.59 4.89
C ALA A 408 41.51 -20.18 4.67
N GLY A 409 40.90 -19.49 5.64
CA GLY A 409 39.53 -18.99 5.43
C GLY A 409 38.78 -18.44 6.65
N ALA A 410 39.43 -18.21 7.80
CA ALA A 410 38.75 -17.72 9.01
C ALA A 410 39.47 -16.56 9.72
N ALA A 411 40.28 -15.77 9.01
CA ALA A 411 41.05 -14.66 9.60
C ALA A 411 40.85 -13.28 8.92
N GLY A 412 39.80 -13.11 8.10
CA GLY A 412 39.55 -11.87 7.34
C GLY A 412 38.42 -10.96 7.85
N ALA A 413 37.49 -11.46 8.66
CA ALA A 413 36.25 -10.73 8.95
C ALA A 413 36.22 -9.99 10.31
N ALA A 414 37.20 -10.23 11.19
CA ALA A 414 37.22 -9.66 12.55
C ALA A 414 38.08 -8.39 12.71
N ARG A 415 38.77 -7.91 11.66
CA ARG A 415 39.65 -6.72 11.73
C ARG A 415 39.08 -5.44 11.10
N LEU A 416 37.83 -5.46 10.64
CA LEU A 416 37.17 -4.26 10.10
C LEU A 416 36.17 -3.61 11.07
N ALA A 417 35.76 -4.30 12.14
CA ALA A 417 34.80 -3.79 13.13
C ALA A 417 35.45 -2.88 14.19
N ASP A 418 36.76 -3.00 14.43
CA ASP A 418 37.48 -2.24 15.47
C ASP A 418 38.06 -0.89 15.00
N ARG A 419 37.89 -0.52 13.72
CA ARG A 419 38.44 0.74 13.16
C ARG A 419 37.43 1.86 12.89
N LEU A 420 36.17 1.68 13.27
CA LEU A 420 35.14 2.74 13.18
C LEU A 420 34.66 3.28 14.54
N ALA A 421 35.22 2.80 15.65
CA ALA A 421 34.84 3.21 17.01
C ALA A 421 35.70 4.33 17.62
N ALA A 422 36.55 5.01 16.83
CA ALA A 422 37.44 6.07 17.33
C ALA A 422 37.40 7.33 16.45
N ALA A 423 36.36 8.16 16.63
CA ALA A 423 36.38 9.57 16.25
C ALA A 423 35.54 10.38 17.24
N PRO A 424 36.15 11.12 18.18
CA PRO A 424 35.43 12.03 19.06
C PRO A 424 35.23 13.36 18.33
N VAL A 425 34.01 13.68 17.92
CA VAL A 425 33.63 15.05 17.57
C VAL A 425 32.99 15.67 18.81
N GLY A 426 33.80 16.40 19.58
CA GLY A 426 33.33 17.22 20.68
C GLY A 426 32.55 18.42 20.14
N ILE A 427 31.28 18.56 20.54
CA ILE A 427 30.53 19.80 20.42
C ILE A 427 30.54 20.46 21.79
N VAL A 428 31.30 21.55 21.88
CA VAL A 428 31.36 22.47 23.01
C VAL A 428 30.06 23.25 23.07
N LEU A 429 29.24 23.02 24.11
CA LEU A 429 28.12 23.89 24.46
C LEU A 429 28.66 25.08 25.28
N GLY A 430 28.75 26.25 24.64
CA GLY A 430 28.95 27.52 25.33
C GLY A 430 27.62 28.07 25.88
N PRO A 431 27.59 28.69 27.07
CA PRO A 431 26.35 29.18 27.67
C PRO A 431 25.93 30.52 27.03
N VAL A 432 24.70 30.61 26.53
CA VAL A 432 24.09 31.88 26.14
C VAL A 432 23.56 32.57 27.41
N ARG A 433 24.25 33.65 27.79
CA ARG A 433 23.84 34.61 28.81
C ARG A 433 22.56 35.34 28.38
N SER A 434 21.65 35.48 29.34
CA SER A 434 20.61 36.50 29.42
C SER A 434 21.20 37.92 29.44
N ALA A 435 20.68 38.82 28.60
CA ALA A 435 20.66 40.26 28.85
C ALA A 435 19.75 40.98 27.83
N GLY A 436 18.88 41.87 28.32
CA GLY A 436 18.19 42.90 27.54
C GLY A 436 16.68 42.82 27.57
#